data_AF-A0A7C4C907-F1
#
_entry.id   AF-A0A7C4C907-F1
#
_cell.length_a   1.000
_cell.length_b   1.000
_cell.length_c   1.000
_cell.angle_alpha   90.00
_cell.angle_beta   90.00
_cell.angle_gamma   90.00
#
_symmetry.space_group_name_H-M   'P 1'
#
loop_
_entity.id
_entity.type
_entity.pdbx_description
1 polymer ?
#
loop_
_entity_poly.entity_id
_entity_poly.type
_entity_poly.pdbx_seq_one_letter_code
_entity_poly.pdbx_strand_id
1 'polypeptide(L)'
;MPMTAPLLCVLPLLLHLGEPENVWKSKVPATVARAEQEGSVKALADAFDVTWRADDWAAGAKLADLTLKRHPQEPALAGAAMRALWRAGRLKDAEALVDRIPTDTRDRVALRTLVAIHLARCDRSAAGAAARRLESLGLESAEDYYALFAYRLDADELKGLDALLRRAERATDPKNGYPETLLGESIEGVADYLAAIGPEPLNQITAYGAAPMPPLVLFNLPSCDVLINGKGPYRMIVDTGGSMLLAVDTAVAAELGLKSHGKASVRGVSGKSESEQVLVDELRIGTITCKRVFSRTFDVRGAIMGAADGIIGTGLFARGRMVLDFTTPQLIVEPSRAAPGRGQAADLRIVGDAKLIVPVTLQGGPALALLDTGADAVALAPATLTRLFPGKPIPKVQVGIGIGVGAGDKPVVSLPMDAVAMEFAGRKFPNYGGVGLDVLDTLLSPILGTQL
;
A
#
# COMPACT_ATOMS: atom_id res chain seq x y z
N MET A 1 -22.90 24.46 23.40
CA MET A 1 -21.61 23.99 23.93
C MET A 1 -20.61 23.99 22.78
N PRO A 2 -19.42 24.59 22.91
CA PRO A 2 -18.45 24.52 21.84
C PRO A 2 -17.98 23.07 21.74
N MET A 3 -18.30 22.41 20.62
CA MET A 3 -17.72 21.12 20.28
C MET A 3 -16.22 21.34 20.17
N THR A 4 -15.46 20.82 21.16
CA THR A 4 -14.04 20.55 21.00
C THR A 4 -13.87 19.80 19.68
N ALA A 5 -13.03 20.31 18.78
CA ALA A 5 -12.71 19.64 17.54
C ALA A 5 -12.33 18.17 17.85
N PRO A 6 -12.85 17.17 17.12
CA PRO A 6 -12.45 15.79 17.33
C PRO A 6 -10.94 15.69 17.21
N LEU A 7 -10.33 14.99 18.15
CA LEU A 7 -8.90 14.68 18.15
C LEU A 7 -8.66 13.79 16.93
N LEU A 8 -8.09 14.33 15.86
CA LEU A 8 -7.86 13.61 14.60
C LEU A 8 -6.84 12.48 14.84
N CYS A 9 -7.32 11.25 14.87
CA CYS A 9 -6.49 10.06 14.99
C CYS A 9 -6.38 9.36 13.64
N VAL A 10 -5.32 9.67 12.92
CA VAL A 10 -4.98 8.96 11.71
C VAL A 10 -3.86 7.97 12.09
N LEU A 11 -4.16 6.67 12.01
CA LEU A 11 -3.16 5.59 12.07
C LEU A 11 -2.68 5.10 10.68
N PRO A 12 -2.36 5.94 9.67
CA PRO A 12 -1.62 5.45 8.52
C PRO A 12 -0.28 5.00 9.04
N LEU A 13 -0.04 3.73 8.86
CA LEU A 13 1.31 3.23 8.72
C LEU A 13 1.80 3.79 7.40
N LEU A 14 2.92 4.52 7.46
CA LEU A 14 3.81 5.11 6.47
C LEU A 14 4.09 6.62 6.77
N LEU A 15 5.37 7.04 6.92
CA LEU A 15 6.01 8.34 6.54
C LEU A 15 7.52 8.60 6.69
N HIS A 16 7.88 9.54 5.79
CA HIS A 16 8.88 10.61 5.72
C HIS A 16 10.33 10.27 6.01
N LEU A 17 11.13 10.38 4.95
CA LEU A 17 12.47 10.90 5.01
C LEU A 17 12.44 12.20 4.21
N GLY A 18 13.34 13.13 4.54
CA GLY A 18 13.83 14.03 3.50
C GLY A 18 14.32 13.13 2.37
N GLU A 19 13.61 13.14 1.24
CA GLU A 19 14.00 12.34 0.09
C GLU A 19 15.47 12.63 -0.16
N PRO A 20 16.37 11.62 -0.20
CA PRO A 20 17.66 11.86 -0.81
C PRO A 20 17.38 12.47 -2.18
N GLU A 21 18.02 13.60 -2.48
CA GLU A 21 17.72 14.38 -3.68
C GLU A 21 17.65 13.44 -4.87
N ASN A 22 16.43 13.24 -5.39
CA ASN A 22 16.25 12.35 -6.52
C ASN A 22 16.81 13.06 -7.76
N VAL A 23 18.06 12.75 -8.08
CA VAL A 23 18.86 13.37 -9.15
C VAL A 23 18.20 13.28 -10.53
N TRP A 24 17.19 12.43 -10.70
CA TRP A 24 16.43 12.31 -11.94
C TRP A 24 15.38 13.41 -12.12
N LYS A 25 14.89 14.03 -11.05
CA LYS A 25 13.86 15.08 -11.10
C LYS A 25 14.29 16.26 -11.98
N SER A 26 15.57 16.66 -11.92
CA SER A 26 16.11 17.75 -12.75
C SER A 26 16.18 17.42 -14.25
N LYS A 27 16.18 16.12 -14.62
CA LYS A 27 16.24 15.66 -16.01
C LYS A 27 14.88 15.59 -16.69
N VAL A 28 13.78 15.56 -15.92
CA VAL A 28 12.42 15.37 -16.43
C VAL A 28 12.05 16.45 -17.46
N PRO A 29 12.19 17.77 -17.19
CA PRO A 29 11.69 18.80 -18.10
C PRO A 29 12.31 18.71 -19.50
N ALA A 30 13.64 18.56 -19.59
CA ALA A 30 14.36 18.48 -20.86
C ALA A 30 14.02 17.20 -21.64
N THR A 31 13.91 16.07 -20.94
CA THR A 31 13.65 14.77 -21.58
C THR A 31 12.22 14.67 -22.09
N VAL A 32 11.24 15.16 -21.31
CA VAL A 32 9.82 15.19 -21.72
C VAL A 32 9.63 16.14 -22.90
N ALA A 33 10.20 17.35 -22.86
CA ALA A 33 10.11 18.30 -23.97
C ALA A 33 10.67 17.71 -25.28
N ARG A 34 11.81 17.01 -25.20
CA ARG A 34 12.40 16.29 -26.33
C ARG A 34 11.46 15.21 -26.86
N ALA A 35 10.87 14.40 -25.99
CA ALA A 35 9.94 13.33 -26.40
C ALA A 35 8.65 13.87 -27.04
N GLU A 36 8.11 14.99 -26.54
CA GLU A 36 6.95 15.68 -27.11
C GLU A 36 7.26 16.22 -28.52
N GLN A 37 8.44 16.83 -28.69
CA GLN A 37 8.90 17.39 -29.96
C GLN A 37 9.20 16.30 -30.99
N GLU A 38 10.06 15.34 -30.66
CA GLU A 38 10.53 14.31 -31.60
C GLU A 38 9.45 13.24 -31.85
N GLY A 39 8.74 12.81 -30.80
CA GLY A 39 7.76 11.72 -30.89
C GLY A 39 8.33 10.37 -31.33
N SER A 40 9.65 10.19 -31.36
CA SER A 40 10.27 8.93 -31.76
C SER A 40 10.11 7.87 -30.66
N VAL A 41 10.09 6.59 -31.03
CA VAL A 41 10.00 5.47 -30.07
C VAL A 41 11.12 5.56 -29.02
N LYS A 42 12.35 5.85 -29.45
CA LYS A 42 13.49 6.00 -28.54
C LYS A 42 13.32 7.17 -27.58
N ALA A 43 12.92 8.34 -28.06
CA ALA A 43 12.75 9.51 -27.19
C ALA A 43 11.66 9.30 -26.14
N LEU A 44 10.56 8.62 -26.51
CA LEU A 44 9.50 8.25 -25.57
C LEU A 44 9.99 7.21 -24.55
N ALA A 45 10.71 6.18 -24.98
CA ALA A 45 11.28 5.17 -24.08
C ALA A 45 12.25 5.79 -23.06
N ASP A 46 13.16 6.66 -23.52
CA ASP A 46 14.10 7.39 -22.65
C ASP A 46 13.32 8.27 -21.63
N ALA A 47 12.27 8.95 -22.08
CA ALA A 47 11.44 9.79 -21.21
C ALA A 47 10.63 8.99 -20.18
N PHE A 48 10.12 7.81 -20.54
CA PHE A 48 9.46 6.92 -19.58
C PHE A 48 10.41 6.42 -18.49
N ASP A 49 11.66 6.10 -18.84
CA ASP A 49 12.65 5.68 -17.84
C ASP A 49 13.00 6.84 -16.90
N VAL A 50 13.26 8.04 -17.44
CA VAL A 50 13.57 9.23 -16.64
C VAL A 50 12.41 9.62 -15.71
N THR A 51 11.17 9.63 -16.20
CA THR A 51 10.00 9.98 -15.39
C THR A 51 9.71 8.94 -14.31
N TRP A 52 9.89 7.64 -14.61
CA TRP A 52 9.80 6.57 -13.62
C TRP A 52 10.83 6.76 -12.51
N ARG A 53 12.10 6.93 -12.86
CA ARG A 53 13.19 7.10 -11.88
C ARG A 53 13.04 8.38 -11.06
N ALA A 54 12.46 9.43 -11.63
CA ALA A 54 12.17 10.67 -10.93
C ALA A 54 10.93 10.60 -10.00
N ASP A 55 10.16 9.51 -10.08
CA ASP A 55 8.80 9.38 -9.52
C ASP A 55 7.84 10.50 -9.99
N ASP A 56 8.05 11.01 -11.22
CA ASP A 56 7.15 12.00 -11.83
C ASP A 56 6.01 11.29 -12.57
N TRP A 57 5.08 10.77 -11.78
CA TRP A 57 3.91 10.04 -12.27
C TRP A 57 3.01 10.89 -13.19
N ALA A 58 2.98 12.22 -12.99
CA ALA A 58 2.17 13.14 -13.79
C ALA A 58 2.76 13.31 -15.19
N ALA A 59 4.08 13.49 -15.30
CA ALA A 59 4.78 13.50 -16.58
C ALA A 59 4.70 12.13 -17.27
N GLY A 60 4.85 11.03 -16.52
CA GLY A 60 4.67 9.67 -17.02
C GLY A 60 3.29 9.43 -17.64
N ALA A 61 2.21 9.89 -16.98
CA ALA A 61 0.85 9.78 -17.51
C ALA A 61 0.67 10.54 -18.83
N LYS A 62 1.22 11.76 -18.93
CA LYS A 62 1.20 12.55 -20.17
C LYS A 62 1.95 11.84 -21.31
N LEU A 63 3.09 11.23 -21.02
CA LEU A 63 3.84 10.44 -21.99
C LEU A 63 3.06 9.20 -22.43
N ALA A 64 2.32 8.55 -21.52
CA ALA A 64 1.43 7.45 -21.86
C ALA A 64 0.31 7.89 -22.82
N ASP A 65 -0.36 9.02 -22.55
CA ASP A 65 -1.38 9.57 -23.45
C ASP A 65 -0.80 9.92 -24.82
N LEU A 66 0.37 10.56 -24.85
CA LEU A 66 1.07 10.89 -26.10
C LEU A 66 1.43 9.63 -26.89
N THR A 67 1.94 8.59 -26.20
CA THR A 67 2.30 7.31 -26.80
C THR A 67 1.08 6.61 -27.36
N LEU A 68 -0.02 6.52 -26.61
CA LEU A 68 -1.27 5.91 -27.08
C LEU A 68 -1.87 6.65 -28.27
N LYS A 69 -1.61 7.96 -28.39
CA LYS A 69 -2.03 8.76 -29.54
C LYS A 69 -1.15 8.57 -30.78
N ARG A 70 0.19 8.56 -30.62
CA ARG A 70 1.14 8.53 -31.74
C ARG A 70 1.52 7.12 -32.18
N HIS A 71 1.61 6.20 -31.22
CA HIS A 71 2.13 4.83 -31.37
C HIS A 71 1.22 3.80 -30.68
N PRO A 72 -0.08 3.74 -31.01
CA PRO A 72 -1.08 2.94 -30.25
C PRO A 72 -0.79 1.43 -30.19
N GLN A 73 0.03 0.92 -31.11
CA GLN A 73 0.36 -0.51 -31.25
C GLN A 73 1.85 -0.81 -31.11
N GLU A 74 2.69 0.16 -30.72
CA GLU A 74 4.14 -0.05 -30.61
C GLU A 74 4.48 -0.93 -29.39
N PRO A 75 4.91 -2.19 -29.59
CA PRO A 75 5.12 -3.11 -28.48
C PRO A 75 6.25 -2.67 -27.54
N ALA A 76 7.25 -1.96 -28.06
CA ALA A 76 8.39 -1.50 -27.27
C ALA A 76 8.02 -0.42 -26.23
N LEU A 77 6.86 0.24 -26.40
CA LEU A 77 6.37 1.28 -25.48
C LEU A 77 5.19 0.83 -24.63
N ALA A 78 4.55 -0.29 -24.98
CA ALA A 78 3.34 -0.75 -24.32
C ALA A 78 3.55 -1.02 -22.82
N GLY A 79 4.64 -1.68 -22.45
CA GLY A 79 4.99 -1.95 -21.04
C GLY A 79 5.23 -0.66 -20.24
N ALA A 80 5.99 0.27 -20.82
CA ALA A 80 6.29 1.55 -20.18
C ALA A 80 5.05 2.44 -20.00
N ALA A 81 4.18 2.51 -21.02
CA ALA A 81 2.91 3.23 -20.94
C ALA A 81 1.96 2.60 -19.91
N MET A 82 1.86 1.27 -19.87
CA MET A 82 1.09 0.53 -18.86
C MET A 82 1.58 0.82 -17.44
N ARG A 83 2.89 0.78 -17.22
CA ARG A 83 3.50 1.12 -15.92
C ARG A 83 3.21 2.56 -15.51
N ALA A 84 3.34 3.50 -16.45
CA ALA A 84 3.11 4.92 -16.18
C ALA A 84 1.64 5.21 -15.81
N LEU A 85 0.69 4.59 -16.50
CA LEU A 85 -0.75 4.70 -16.18
C LEU A 85 -1.07 4.07 -14.82
N TRP A 86 -0.51 2.90 -14.52
CA TRP A 86 -0.67 2.26 -13.22
C TRP A 86 -0.15 3.15 -12.09
N ARG A 87 1.09 3.64 -12.23
CA ARG A 87 1.72 4.53 -11.25
C ARG A 87 0.96 5.84 -11.06
N ALA A 88 0.30 6.36 -12.09
CA ALA A 88 -0.51 7.56 -12.04
C ALA A 88 -1.93 7.35 -11.48
N GLY A 89 -2.26 6.16 -10.97
CA GLY A 89 -3.60 5.86 -10.42
C GLY A 89 -4.67 5.62 -11.47
N ARG A 90 -4.32 5.53 -12.77
CA ARG A 90 -5.23 5.25 -13.87
C ARG A 90 -5.36 3.75 -14.09
N LEU A 91 -5.77 3.01 -13.04
CA LEU A 91 -5.73 1.55 -13.00
C LEU A 91 -6.48 0.90 -14.17
N LYS A 92 -7.69 1.38 -14.49
CA LYS A 92 -8.49 0.82 -15.60
C LYS A 92 -7.82 1.01 -16.96
N ASP A 93 -7.14 2.14 -17.15
CA ASP A 93 -6.44 2.41 -18.41
C ASP A 93 -5.19 1.52 -18.54
N ALA A 94 -4.47 1.29 -17.44
CA ALA A 94 -3.35 0.35 -17.41
C ALA A 94 -3.81 -1.10 -17.62
N GLU A 95 -4.88 -1.51 -16.94
CA GLU A 95 -5.51 -2.84 -17.08
C GLU A 95 -5.94 -3.11 -18.54
N ALA A 96 -6.41 -2.09 -19.27
CA ALA A 96 -6.80 -2.21 -20.67
C ALA A 96 -5.61 -2.41 -21.64
N LEU A 97 -4.36 -2.21 -21.19
CA LEU A 97 -3.15 -2.48 -21.97
C LEU A 97 -2.58 -3.88 -21.76
N VAL A 98 -3.06 -4.63 -20.76
CA VAL A 98 -2.58 -5.99 -20.43
C VAL A 98 -2.63 -6.91 -21.66
N ASP A 99 -3.77 -6.95 -22.34
CA ASP A 99 -4.00 -7.82 -23.50
C ASP A 99 -3.16 -7.41 -24.74
N ARG A 100 -2.52 -6.24 -24.71
CA ARG A 100 -1.60 -5.79 -25.77
C ARG A 100 -0.17 -6.26 -25.56
N ILE A 101 0.16 -6.78 -24.37
CA ILE A 101 1.48 -7.33 -24.08
C ILE A 101 1.55 -8.77 -24.58
N PRO A 102 2.46 -9.11 -25.52
CA PRO A 102 2.61 -10.48 -25.98
C PRO A 102 2.99 -11.43 -24.84
N THR A 103 2.43 -12.64 -24.82
CA THR A 103 2.74 -13.64 -23.79
C THR A 103 4.20 -14.09 -23.78
N ASP A 104 4.88 -13.99 -24.93
CA ASP A 104 6.30 -14.29 -25.11
C ASP A 104 7.21 -13.05 -24.97
N THR A 105 6.66 -11.92 -24.51
CA THR A 105 7.41 -10.67 -24.36
C THR A 105 8.73 -10.86 -23.61
N ARG A 106 9.72 -10.08 -24.04
CA ARG A 106 11.03 -9.95 -23.38
C ARG A 106 11.16 -8.63 -22.62
N ASP A 107 10.13 -7.80 -22.65
CA ASP A 107 10.11 -6.53 -21.93
C ASP A 107 9.93 -6.78 -20.43
N ARG A 108 11.02 -6.61 -19.67
CA ARG A 108 11.04 -6.74 -18.21
C ARG A 108 10.15 -5.72 -17.52
N VAL A 109 9.98 -4.51 -18.07
CA VAL A 109 9.06 -3.49 -17.53
C VAL A 109 7.64 -4.03 -17.61
N ALA A 110 7.23 -4.48 -18.80
CA ALA A 110 5.92 -5.07 -18.98
C ALA A 110 5.68 -6.24 -18.02
N LEU A 111 6.62 -7.20 -17.92
CA LEU A 111 6.47 -8.38 -17.06
C LEU A 111 6.32 -8.02 -15.57
N ARG A 112 7.14 -7.11 -15.04
CA ARG A 112 7.04 -6.64 -13.64
C ARG A 112 5.70 -5.95 -13.38
N THR A 113 5.25 -5.12 -14.32
CA THR A 113 3.95 -4.43 -14.21
C THR A 113 2.77 -5.41 -14.32
N LEU A 114 2.85 -6.43 -15.18
CA LEU A 114 1.86 -7.50 -15.25
C LEU A 114 1.76 -8.26 -13.91
N VAL A 115 2.89 -8.60 -13.28
CA VAL A 115 2.87 -9.21 -11.93
C VAL A 115 2.09 -8.33 -10.96
N ALA A 116 2.41 -7.03 -10.88
CA ALA A 116 1.72 -6.10 -9.98
C ALA A 116 0.21 -6.00 -10.26
N ILE A 117 -0.19 -5.83 -11.53
CA ILE A 117 -1.60 -5.73 -11.93
C ILE A 117 -2.36 -7.01 -11.61
N HIS A 118 -1.80 -8.18 -11.93
CA HIS A 118 -2.48 -9.45 -11.73
C HIS A 118 -2.59 -9.80 -10.24
N LEU A 119 -1.56 -9.54 -9.43
CA LEU A 119 -1.66 -9.67 -7.97
C LEU A 119 -2.74 -8.73 -7.40
N ALA A 120 -2.79 -7.49 -7.87
CA ALA A 120 -3.78 -6.52 -7.43
C ALA A 120 -5.23 -6.92 -7.75
N ARG A 121 -5.40 -7.70 -8.82
CA ARG A 121 -6.67 -8.31 -9.25
C ARG A 121 -6.92 -9.70 -8.66
N CYS A 122 -6.03 -10.19 -7.81
CA CYS A 122 -6.04 -11.55 -7.26
C CYS A 122 -5.97 -12.67 -8.32
N ASP A 123 -5.47 -12.38 -9.53
CA ASP A 123 -5.24 -13.35 -10.60
C ASP A 123 -3.85 -13.97 -10.47
N ARG A 124 -3.71 -14.91 -9.54
CA ARG A 124 -2.45 -15.60 -9.24
C ARG A 124 -1.92 -16.40 -10.41
N SER A 125 -2.79 -16.91 -11.28
CA SER A 125 -2.37 -17.70 -12.44
C SER A 125 -1.62 -16.84 -13.45
N ALA A 126 -2.22 -15.69 -13.82
CA ALA A 126 -1.60 -14.75 -14.73
C ALA A 126 -0.35 -14.07 -14.12
N ALA A 127 -0.41 -13.71 -12.82
CA ALA A 127 0.76 -13.19 -12.10
C ALA A 127 1.93 -14.18 -12.15
N GLY A 128 1.66 -15.47 -11.90
CA GLY A 128 2.69 -16.51 -11.95
C GLY A 128 3.24 -16.76 -13.34
N ALA A 129 2.42 -16.64 -14.39
CA ALA A 129 2.89 -16.74 -15.77
C ALA A 129 3.90 -15.61 -16.09
N ALA A 130 3.56 -14.36 -15.72
CA ALA A 130 4.46 -13.22 -15.90
C ALA A 130 5.74 -13.34 -15.06
N ALA A 131 5.63 -13.76 -13.79
CA ALA A 131 6.77 -13.93 -12.89
C ALA A 131 7.75 -15.02 -13.37
N ARG A 132 7.24 -16.19 -13.79
CA ARG A 132 8.08 -17.26 -14.37
C ARG A 132 8.71 -16.84 -15.68
N ARG A 133 8.00 -16.07 -16.51
CA ARG A 133 8.58 -15.51 -17.75
C ARG A 133 9.72 -14.55 -17.43
N LEU A 134 9.55 -13.65 -16.46
CA LEU A 134 10.60 -12.75 -15.98
C LEU A 134 11.82 -13.51 -15.47
N GLU A 135 11.60 -14.53 -14.63
CA GLU A 135 12.67 -15.40 -14.12
C GLU A 135 13.42 -16.13 -15.25
N SER A 136 12.71 -16.61 -16.28
CA SER A 136 13.33 -17.30 -17.43
C SER A 136 14.26 -16.43 -18.26
N LEU A 137 14.12 -15.10 -18.18
CA LEU A 137 15.03 -14.14 -18.83
C LEU A 137 16.29 -13.88 -18.00
N GLY A 138 16.38 -14.42 -16.77
CA GLY A 138 17.41 -14.12 -15.77
C GLY A 138 17.14 -12.76 -15.10
N LEU A 139 17.22 -12.65 -13.79
CA LEU A 139 16.89 -11.40 -13.07
C LEU A 139 18.09 -10.44 -13.05
N GLU A 140 17.90 -9.19 -13.48
CA GLU A 140 19.00 -8.23 -13.69
C GLU A 140 18.93 -7.00 -12.77
N SER A 141 17.74 -6.66 -12.26
CA SER A 141 17.50 -5.45 -11.46
C SER A 141 16.86 -5.75 -10.12
N ALA A 142 16.97 -4.83 -9.15
CA ALA A 142 16.30 -4.97 -7.85
C ALA A 142 14.77 -5.11 -8.00
N GLU A 143 14.18 -4.37 -8.94
CA GLU A 143 12.77 -4.47 -9.30
C GLU A 143 12.39 -5.86 -9.87
N ASP A 144 13.26 -6.52 -10.64
CA ASP A 144 13.03 -7.89 -11.14
C ASP A 144 12.94 -8.88 -9.97
N TYR A 145 13.89 -8.78 -9.05
CA TYR A 145 13.91 -9.61 -7.83
C TYR A 145 12.67 -9.36 -6.97
N TYR A 146 12.27 -8.10 -6.81
CA TYR A 146 11.10 -7.74 -6.02
C TYR A 146 9.79 -8.24 -6.62
N ALA A 147 9.62 -8.14 -7.94
CA ALA A 147 8.41 -8.67 -8.61
C ALA A 147 8.28 -10.19 -8.41
N LEU A 148 9.39 -10.94 -8.54
CA LEU A 148 9.39 -12.38 -8.27
C LEU A 148 9.13 -12.67 -6.78
N PHE A 149 9.73 -11.90 -5.88
CA PHE A 149 9.50 -12.01 -4.44
C PHE A 149 8.03 -11.80 -4.09
N ALA A 150 7.41 -10.72 -4.59
CA ALA A 150 6.01 -10.38 -4.31
C ALA A 150 5.05 -11.49 -4.78
N TYR A 151 5.24 -12.01 -6.00
CA TYR A 151 4.45 -13.14 -6.49
C TYR A 151 4.62 -14.38 -5.62
N ARG A 152 5.86 -14.76 -5.32
CA ARG A 152 6.14 -15.99 -4.56
C ARG A 152 5.67 -15.90 -3.11
N LEU A 153 5.76 -14.72 -2.49
CA LEU A 153 5.18 -14.47 -1.17
C LEU A 153 3.65 -14.61 -1.21
N ASP A 154 2.98 -14.00 -2.20
CA ASP A 154 1.53 -14.17 -2.39
C ASP A 154 1.15 -15.60 -2.78
N ALA A 155 2.03 -16.39 -3.40
CA ALA A 155 1.76 -17.78 -3.75
C ALA A 155 2.06 -18.78 -2.62
N ASP A 156 2.49 -18.32 -1.43
CA ASP A 156 2.98 -19.14 -0.32
C ASP A 156 4.22 -20.00 -0.68
N GLU A 157 4.99 -19.57 -1.69
CA GLU A 157 6.18 -20.27 -2.18
C GLU A 157 7.47 -19.77 -1.47
N LEU A 158 7.55 -19.94 -0.15
CA LEU A 158 8.58 -19.28 0.68
C LEU A 158 10.01 -19.84 0.54
N LYS A 159 10.17 -21.05 -0.01
CA LYS A 159 11.48 -21.72 -0.10
C LYS A 159 12.54 -20.89 -0.85
N GLY A 160 13.55 -20.38 -0.15
CA GLY A 160 14.62 -19.58 -0.75
C GLY A 160 14.24 -18.12 -1.07
N LEU A 161 13.12 -17.63 -0.53
CA LEU A 161 12.76 -16.22 -0.62
C LEU A 161 13.76 -15.31 0.11
N ASP A 162 14.35 -15.78 1.21
CA ASP A 162 15.42 -15.08 1.92
C ASP A 162 16.61 -14.80 0.98
N ALA A 163 17.08 -15.82 0.26
CA ALA A 163 18.20 -15.68 -0.68
C ALA A 163 17.85 -14.78 -1.86
N LEU A 164 16.60 -14.86 -2.35
CA LEU A 164 16.09 -13.98 -3.39
C LEU A 164 16.07 -12.51 -2.93
N LEU A 165 15.60 -12.26 -1.71
CA LEU A 165 15.50 -10.91 -1.17
C LEU A 165 16.88 -10.31 -0.86
N ARG A 166 17.83 -11.11 -0.35
CA ARG A 166 19.24 -10.66 -0.24
C ARG A 166 19.86 -10.30 -1.58
N ARG A 167 19.43 -10.92 -2.69
CA ARG A 167 19.86 -10.50 -4.03
C ARG A 167 19.20 -9.18 -4.44
N ALA A 168 17.92 -8.99 -4.13
CA ALA A 168 17.23 -7.72 -4.33
C ALA A 168 17.93 -6.58 -3.58
N GLU A 169 18.24 -6.78 -2.29
CA GLU A 169 18.99 -5.83 -1.46
C GLU A 169 20.34 -5.46 -2.08
N ARG A 170 21.14 -6.45 -2.50
CA ARG A 170 22.43 -6.21 -3.17
C ARG A 170 22.33 -5.51 -4.52
N ALA A 171 21.23 -5.74 -5.24
CA ALA A 171 20.98 -5.12 -6.54
C ALA A 171 20.41 -3.69 -6.42
N THR A 172 19.98 -3.28 -5.23
CA THR A 172 19.39 -1.95 -5.00
C THR A 172 20.48 -0.89 -4.93
N ASP A 173 20.40 0.13 -5.78
CA ASP A 173 21.23 1.33 -5.74
C ASP A 173 20.32 2.58 -5.77
N PRO A 174 20.17 3.31 -4.65
CA PRO A 174 19.35 4.51 -4.59
C PRO A 174 19.68 5.59 -5.66
N LYS A 175 20.88 5.58 -6.26
CA LYS A 175 21.23 6.48 -7.39
C LYS A 175 20.40 6.22 -8.65
N ASN A 176 19.83 5.02 -8.76
CA ASN A 176 18.91 4.67 -9.83
C ASN A 176 17.57 5.40 -9.73
N GLY A 177 17.28 6.07 -8.60
CA GLY A 177 16.01 6.76 -8.36
C GLY A 177 14.91 5.82 -7.89
N TYR A 178 13.66 6.21 -8.09
CA TYR A 178 12.50 5.40 -7.77
C TYR A 178 12.43 4.12 -8.65
N PRO A 179 12.00 2.97 -8.10
CA PRO A 179 11.59 2.72 -6.71
C PRO A 179 12.76 2.34 -5.78
N GLU A 180 13.99 2.26 -6.27
CA GLU A 180 15.16 1.80 -5.51
C GLU A 180 15.52 2.71 -4.32
N THR A 181 15.13 3.99 -4.37
CA THR A 181 15.21 4.92 -3.22
C THR A 181 14.35 4.51 -2.03
N LEU A 182 13.32 3.67 -2.23
CA LEU A 182 12.39 3.21 -1.20
C LEU A 182 12.50 1.70 -0.93
N LEU A 183 12.94 0.94 -1.94
CA LEU A 183 12.93 -0.51 -1.92
C LEU A 183 13.76 -1.07 -0.76
N GLY A 184 14.97 -0.54 -0.55
CA GLY A 184 15.89 -1.02 0.49
C GLY A 184 15.30 -0.98 1.90
N GLU A 185 14.57 0.09 2.23
CA GLU A 185 13.88 0.19 3.52
C GLU A 185 12.65 -0.70 3.60
N SER A 186 11.92 -0.84 2.48
CA SER A 186 10.67 -1.61 2.42
C SER A 186 10.89 -3.11 2.63
N ILE A 187 12.11 -3.59 2.42
CA ILE A 187 12.49 -5.01 2.53
C ILE A 187 13.49 -5.28 3.67
N GLU A 188 13.86 -4.25 4.44
CA GLU A 188 14.86 -4.33 5.49
C GLU A 188 14.53 -5.42 6.51
N GLY A 189 15.49 -6.33 6.73
CA GLY A 189 15.41 -7.43 7.68
C GLY A 189 14.36 -8.51 7.39
N VAL A 190 13.59 -8.38 6.31
CA VAL A 190 12.63 -9.41 5.88
C VAL A 190 13.36 -10.68 5.45
N ALA A 191 14.57 -10.55 4.87
CA ALA A 191 15.38 -11.70 4.49
C ALA A 191 15.87 -12.49 5.71
N ASP A 192 16.26 -11.80 6.78
CA ASP A 192 16.66 -12.43 8.04
C ASP A 192 15.48 -13.12 8.71
N TYR A 193 14.31 -12.46 8.71
CA TYR A 193 13.07 -13.03 9.20
C TYR A 193 12.74 -14.34 8.48
N LEU A 194 12.67 -14.32 7.14
CA LEU A 194 12.35 -15.49 6.32
C LEU A 194 13.35 -16.65 6.52
N ALA A 195 14.63 -16.33 6.65
CA ALA A 195 15.66 -17.34 6.95
C ALA A 195 15.44 -18.00 8.33
N ALA A 196 15.02 -17.23 9.33
CA ALA A 196 14.81 -17.72 10.68
C ALA A 196 13.52 -18.55 10.84
N ILE A 197 12.43 -18.16 10.18
CA ILE A 197 11.10 -18.78 10.34
C ILE A 197 10.84 -19.96 9.41
N GLY A 198 11.73 -20.20 8.44
CA GLY A 198 11.65 -21.31 7.50
C GLY A 198 10.61 -21.13 6.38
N PRO A 199 10.46 -22.15 5.51
CA PRO A 199 9.71 -22.04 4.26
C PRO A 199 8.21 -22.30 4.40
N GLU A 200 7.69 -22.48 5.62
CA GLU A 200 6.29 -22.80 5.84
C GLU A 200 5.41 -21.55 5.65
N PRO A 201 4.24 -21.68 4.98
CA PRO A 201 3.34 -20.56 4.69
C PRO A 201 2.99 -19.71 5.92
N LEU A 202 2.79 -18.40 5.68
CA LEU A 202 2.44 -17.42 6.71
C LEU A 202 0.94 -17.14 6.71
N ASN A 203 0.44 -16.51 7.77
CA ASN A 203 -0.92 -16.00 7.88
C ASN A 203 -2.00 -17.03 7.52
N GLN A 204 -1.87 -18.26 8.04
CA GLN A 204 -2.74 -19.37 7.69
C GLN A 204 -4.05 -19.30 8.49
N ILE A 205 -5.18 -19.05 7.81
CA ILE A 205 -6.50 -19.15 8.44
C ILE A 205 -6.83 -20.63 8.64
N THR A 206 -6.78 -21.09 9.89
CA THR A 206 -7.02 -22.48 10.27
C THR A 206 -8.40 -22.74 10.84
N ALA A 207 -9.08 -21.69 11.32
CA ALA A 207 -10.50 -21.72 11.63
C ALA A 207 -11.17 -20.42 11.17
N TYR A 208 -12.26 -20.56 10.41
CA TYR A 208 -13.14 -19.48 10.01
C TYR A 208 -14.21 -19.23 11.09
N GLY A 209 -14.75 -18.02 11.15
CA GLY A 209 -15.73 -17.68 12.17
C GLY A 209 -15.98 -16.19 12.28
N ALA A 210 -16.38 -15.77 13.47
CA ALA A 210 -16.66 -14.37 13.80
C ALA A 210 -16.10 -13.97 15.17
N ALA A 211 -15.97 -12.66 15.35
CA ALA A 211 -15.61 -12.02 16.61
C ALA A 211 -16.42 -10.73 16.81
N PRO A 212 -16.78 -10.38 18.06
CA PRO A 212 -17.27 -9.04 18.37
C PRO A 212 -16.22 -8.00 17.97
N MET A 213 -16.68 -6.94 17.30
CA MET A 213 -15.83 -5.85 16.79
C MET A 213 -16.32 -4.47 17.29
N PRO A 214 -16.41 -4.23 18.61
CA PRO A 214 -16.88 -2.94 19.12
C PRO A 214 -15.94 -1.79 18.72
N PRO A 215 -16.47 -0.56 18.59
CA PRO A 215 -15.63 0.62 18.39
C PRO A 215 -14.84 0.95 19.68
N LEU A 216 -13.60 1.42 19.52
CA LEU A 216 -12.84 2.06 20.59
C LEU A 216 -13.50 3.38 20.95
N VAL A 217 -14.00 3.50 22.18
CA VAL A 217 -14.84 4.63 22.62
C VAL A 217 -14.23 6.00 22.32
N LEU A 218 -12.90 6.15 22.47
CA LEU A 218 -12.23 7.44 22.28
C LEU A 218 -12.03 7.82 20.80
N PHE A 219 -11.84 6.84 19.91
CA PHE A 219 -11.40 7.06 18.53
C PHE A 219 -12.42 6.57 17.48
N ASN A 220 -13.48 5.88 17.92
CA ASN A 220 -14.49 5.24 17.08
C ASN A 220 -13.91 4.26 16.02
N LEU A 221 -12.74 3.68 16.29
CA LEU A 221 -12.10 2.69 15.42
C LEU A 221 -12.60 1.27 15.77
N PRO A 222 -12.89 0.40 14.80
CA PRO A 222 -13.29 -0.97 15.09
C PRO A 222 -12.17 -1.73 15.79
N SER A 223 -12.51 -2.51 16.81
CA SER A 223 -11.54 -3.25 17.61
C SER A 223 -12.03 -4.64 17.97
N CYS A 224 -11.11 -5.59 18.12
CA CYS A 224 -11.37 -6.94 18.60
C CYS A 224 -10.47 -7.25 19.79
N ASP A 225 -10.99 -8.00 20.75
CA ASP A 225 -10.14 -8.65 21.75
C ASP A 225 -9.59 -9.95 21.17
N VAL A 226 -8.28 -10.15 21.33
CA VAL A 226 -7.56 -11.29 20.76
C VAL A 226 -6.77 -12.04 21.81
N LEU A 227 -6.42 -13.28 21.49
CA LEU A 227 -5.40 -14.04 22.21
C LEU A 227 -4.21 -14.26 21.29
N ILE A 228 -3.02 -13.95 21.79
CA ILE A 228 -1.75 -14.20 21.11
C ILE A 228 -1.05 -15.35 21.85
N ASN A 229 -0.76 -16.44 21.14
CA ASN A 229 -0.16 -17.66 21.69
C ASN A 229 -0.88 -18.12 22.98
N GLY A 230 -2.22 -18.03 22.99
CA GLY A 230 -3.08 -18.42 24.11
C GLY A 230 -3.20 -17.42 25.27
N LYS A 231 -2.51 -16.27 25.23
CA LYS A 231 -2.53 -15.23 26.28
C LYS A 231 -3.31 -14.00 25.83
N GLY A 232 -3.88 -13.26 26.79
CA GLY A 232 -4.73 -12.08 26.58
C GLY A 232 -5.95 -12.06 27.53
N PRO A 233 -7.01 -11.30 27.21
CA PRO A 233 -7.25 -10.61 25.95
C PRO A 233 -6.36 -9.38 25.77
N TYR A 234 -5.90 -9.16 24.53
CA TYR A 234 -5.28 -7.92 24.09
C TYR A 234 -6.20 -7.22 23.09
N ARG A 235 -6.34 -5.91 23.20
CA ARG A 235 -7.24 -5.13 22.34
C ARG A 235 -6.55 -4.71 21.05
N MET A 236 -7.08 -5.11 19.92
CA MET A 236 -6.51 -4.81 18.60
C MET A 236 -7.44 -3.97 17.76
N ILE A 237 -6.92 -2.95 17.09
CA ILE A 237 -7.65 -2.21 16.05
C ILE A 237 -7.77 -3.09 14.80
N VAL A 238 -8.94 -3.14 14.17
CA VAL A 238 -9.14 -3.82 12.88
C VAL A 238 -8.93 -2.81 11.77
N ASP A 239 -7.87 -2.97 10.99
CA ASP A 239 -7.38 -1.92 10.10
C ASP A 239 -7.23 -2.40 8.65
N THR A 240 -8.10 -1.90 7.76
CA THR A 240 -8.02 -2.12 6.31
C THR A 240 -6.99 -1.25 5.59
N GLY A 241 -6.54 -0.17 6.21
CA GLY A 241 -5.33 0.57 5.83
C GLY A 241 -4.06 -0.08 6.36
N GLY A 242 -4.19 -1.06 7.25
CA GLY A 242 -3.11 -1.90 7.75
C GLY A 242 -2.46 -2.76 6.65
N SER A 243 -1.36 -3.44 7.00
CA SER A 243 -0.65 -4.33 6.08
C SER A 243 -1.20 -5.76 6.13
N MET A 244 -0.48 -6.72 5.56
CA MET A 244 -0.66 -8.14 5.83
C MET A 244 -0.14 -8.60 7.21
N LEU A 245 0.29 -7.67 8.06
CA LEU A 245 0.91 -7.95 9.34
C LEU A 245 -0.05 -7.73 10.51
N LEU A 246 0.15 -8.50 11.58
CA LEU A 246 -0.26 -8.11 12.92
C LEU A 246 0.78 -7.15 13.51
N ALA A 247 0.37 -5.96 13.95
CA ALA A 247 1.21 -5.11 14.78
C ALA A 247 0.90 -5.36 16.26
N VAL A 248 1.93 -5.53 17.07
CA VAL A 248 1.82 -5.76 18.52
C VAL A 248 2.61 -4.68 19.26
N ASP A 249 2.05 -4.14 20.33
CA ASP A 249 2.76 -3.20 21.20
C ASP A 249 4.05 -3.81 21.75
N THR A 250 5.13 -3.02 21.84
CA THR A 250 6.43 -3.53 22.32
C THR A 250 6.36 -4.09 23.74
N ALA A 251 5.55 -3.51 24.64
CA ALA A 251 5.39 -4.02 25.99
C ALA A 251 4.66 -5.37 26.01
N VAL A 252 3.65 -5.52 25.15
CA VAL A 252 2.92 -6.79 24.98
C VAL A 252 3.83 -7.87 24.38
N ALA A 253 4.60 -7.52 23.36
CA ALA A 253 5.57 -8.46 22.77
C ALA A 253 6.61 -8.94 23.79
N ALA A 254 7.11 -8.04 24.65
CA ALA A 254 8.03 -8.37 25.73
C ALA A 254 7.37 -9.27 26.80
N GLU A 255 6.14 -8.96 27.23
CA GLU A 255 5.35 -9.78 28.17
C GLU A 255 5.15 -11.21 27.64
N LEU A 256 4.90 -11.33 26.34
CA LEU A 256 4.69 -12.60 25.67
C LEU A 256 5.99 -13.36 25.38
N GLY A 257 7.15 -12.69 25.45
CA GLY A 257 8.46 -13.24 25.08
C GLY A 257 8.60 -13.50 23.58
N LEU A 258 7.96 -12.69 22.74
CA LEU A 258 8.07 -12.81 21.28
C LEU A 258 9.50 -12.51 20.85
N LYS A 259 10.07 -13.40 20.04
CA LYS A 259 11.46 -13.26 19.57
C LYS A 259 11.51 -12.47 18.28
N SER A 260 12.38 -11.48 18.26
CA SER A 260 12.79 -10.76 17.05
C SER A 260 13.56 -11.69 16.12
N HIS A 261 13.14 -11.74 14.86
CA HIS A 261 13.76 -12.53 13.80
C HIS A 261 14.32 -11.66 12.66
N GLY A 262 14.10 -10.35 12.73
CA GLY A 262 14.61 -9.38 11.78
C GLY A 262 14.34 -7.98 12.30
N LYS A 263 15.27 -7.04 12.05
CA LYS A 263 14.97 -5.63 12.27
C LYS A 263 14.02 -5.15 11.20
N ALA A 264 13.16 -4.22 11.55
CA ALA A 264 12.32 -3.50 10.62
C ALA A 264 12.28 -2.05 11.04
N SER A 265 11.62 -1.26 10.22
CA SER A 265 11.09 0.01 10.68
C SER A 265 9.62 0.08 10.38
N VAL A 266 8.89 0.71 11.29
CA VAL A 266 7.53 1.15 11.01
C VAL A 266 7.60 2.63 10.72
N ARG A 267 6.80 3.07 9.77
CA ARG A 267 6.61 4.49 9.52
C ARG A 267 5.13 4.79 9.71
N GLY A 268 4.74 6.03 10.00
CA GLY A 268 3.35 6.48 10.08
C GLY A 268 3.23 7.99 10.19
N VAL A 269 2.03 8.55 10.29
CA VAL A 269 1.76 10.02 10.30
C VAL A 269 2.71 10.85 11.17
N SER A 270 3.26 10.27 12.24
CA SER A 270 4.12 10.92 13.22
C SER A 270 5.64 10.63 13.05
N GLY A 271 6.07 9.89 12.01
CA GLY A 271 7.48 9.66 11.66
C GLY A 271 7.91 8.19 11.55
N LYS A 272 9.22 7.92 11.70
CA LYS A 272 9.82 6.58 11.71
C LYS A 272 9.95 6.08 13.16
N SER A 273 9.71 4.80 13.38
CA SER A 273 10.03 4.13 14.65
C SER A 273 10.71 2.79 14.37
N GLU A 274 11.64 2.41 15.25
CA GLU A 274 12.23 1.09 15.19
C GLU A 274 11.14 0.03 15.40
N SER A 275 11.24 -1.04 14.62
CA SER A 275 10.29 -2.14 14.68
C SER A 275 11.06 -3.45 14.61
N GLU A 276 10.47 -4.51 15.14
CA GLU A 276 11.02 -5.85 15.01
C GLU A 276 10.03 -6.74 14.29
N GLN A 277 10.54 -7.63 13.45
CA GLN A 277 9.75 -8.67 12.82
C GLN A 277 9.70 -9.87 13.75
N VAL A 278 8.49 -10.28 14.11
CA VAL A 278 8.26 -11.40 15.03
C VAL A 278 7.26 -12.37 14.42
N LEU A 279 7.37 -13.64 14.79
CA LEU A 279 6.40 -14.66 14.41
C LEU A 279 5.45 -14.91 15.59
N VAL A 280 4.15 -14.79 15.34
CA VAL A 280 3.12 -15.25 16.28
C VAL A 280 2.65 -16.62 15.83
N ASP A 281 2.76 -17.63 16.70
CA ASP A 281 2.41 -19.00 16.37
C ASP A 281 0.91 -19.14 16.14
N GLU A 282 0.11 -18.51 17.00
CA GLU A 282 -1.35 -18.52 16.91
C GLU A 282 -1.95 -17.17 17.35
N LEU A 283 -2.81 -16.62 16.50
CA LEU A 283 -3.69 -15.49 16.80
C LEU A 283 -5.14 -15.99 16.79
N ARG A 284 -5.83 -15.83 17.92
CA ARG A 284 -7.26 -16.16 18.05
C ARG A 284 -8.09 -14.90 18.24
N ILE A 285 -9.07 -14.70 17.37
CA ILE A 285 -9.96 -13.53 17.33
C ILE A 285 -11.39 -14.05 17.39
N GLY A 286 -12.00 -14.07 18.57
CA GLY A 286 -13.26 -14.79 18.79
C GLY A 286 -13.13 -16.27 18.39
N THR A 287 -13.86 -16.68 17.35
CA THR A 287 -13.83 -18.05 16.78
C THR A 287 -12.88 -18.20 15.58
N ILE A 288 -12.27 -17.11 15.11
CA ILE A 288 -11.29 -17.12 14.03
C ILE A 288 -9.93 -17.52 14.60
N THR A 289 -9.22 -18.42 13.92
CA THR A 289 -7.86 -18.83 14.30
C THR A 289 -6.92 -18.72 13.11
N CYS A 290 -5.85 -17.95 13.28
CA CYS A 290 -4.78 -17.80 12.32
C CYS A 290 -3.47 -18.32 12.92
N LYS A 291 -2.68 -19.06 12.13
CA LYS A 291 -1.39 -19.60 12.54
C LYS A 291 -0.25 -19.03 11.72
N ARG A 292 0.95 -19.05 12.30
CA ARG A 292 2.17 -18.49 11.70
C ARG A 292 1.95 -17.07 11.21
N VAL A 293 1.44 -16.23 12.09
CA VAL A 293 1.07 -14.86 11.79
C VAL A 293 2.34 -14.01 11.70
N PHE A 294 2.58 -13.50 10.50
CA PHE A 294 3.66 -12.55 10.26
C PHE A 294 3.32 -11.25 11.00
N SER A 295 4.16 -10.90 11.96
CA SER A 295 3.88 -9.80 12.88
C SER A 295 5.06 -8.85 12.96
N ARG A 296 4.77 -7.64 13.45
CA ARG A 296 5.79 -6.65 13.80
C ARG A 296 5.49 -6.00 15.14
N THR A 297 6.51 -5.43 15.76
CA THR A 297 6.37 -4.70 17.03
C THR A 297 6.67 -3.22 16.88
N PHE A 298 5.92 -2.36 17.56
CA PHE A 298 6.25 -0.93 17.75
C PHE A 298 5.41 -0.36 18.90
N ASP A 299 5.67 0.89 19.32
CA ASP A 299 4.91 1.55 20.39
C ASP A 299 3.50 1.95 19.93
N VAL A 300 2.59 0.98 19.91
CA VAL A 300 1.19 1.16 19.49
C VAL A 300 0.45 1.96 20.55
N ARG A 301 0.67 1.65 21.83
CA ARG A 301 0.01 2.34 22.95
C ARG A 301 0.38 3.82 22.96
N GLY A 302 1.64 4.18 22.73
CA GLY A 302 2.05 5.58 22.57
C GLY A 302 1.34 6.26 21.39
N ALA A 303 1.21 5.57 20.27
CA ALA A 303 0.54 6.09 19.07
C ALA A 303 -0.97 6.34 19.23
N ILE A 304 -1.64 5.65 20.15
CA ILE A 304 -3.11 5.70 20.33
C ILE A 304 -3.55 6.01 21.78
N MET A 305 -2.68 6.69 22.55
CA MET A 305 -2.96 7.08 23.94
C MET A 305 -3.40 5.90 24.85
N GLY A 306 -2.84 4.71 24.61
CA GLY A 306 -3.10 3.49 25.38
C GLY A 306 -4.45 2.83 25.10
N ALA A 307 -5.20 3.25 24.08
CA ALA A 307 -6.53 2.69 23.80
C ALA A 307 -6.50 1.29 23.15
N ALA A 308 -5.36 0.86 22.61
CA ALA A 308 -5.18 -0.46 22.01
C ALA A 308 -3.75 -1.00 22.23
N ASP A 309 -3.64 -2.32 22.15
CA ASP A 309 -2.43 -3.13 22.32
C ASP A 309 -1.80 -3.54 20.99
N GLY A 310 -2.43 -3.21 19.86
CA GLY A 310 -1.97 -3.58 18.53
C GLY A 310 -2.97 -3.30 17.43
N ILE A 311 -2.61 -3.71 16.21
CA ILE A 311 -3.37 -3.50 14.98
C ILE A 311 -3.41 -4.81 14.19
N ILE A 312 -4.61 -5.28 13.84
CA ILE A 312 -4.82 -6.36 12.88
C ILE A 312 -4.88 -5.72 11.49
N GLY A 313 -3.78 -5.80 10.75
CA GLY A 313 -3.80 -5.51 9.33
C GLY A 313 -4.61 -6.57 8.60
N THR A 314 -5.67 -6.16 7.90
CA THR A 314 -6.65 -7.11 7.34
C THR A 314 -6.12 -7.94 6.17
N GLY A 315 -4.93 -7.62 5.64
CA GLY A 315 -4.23 -8.49 4.70
C GLY A 315 -3.91 -9.88 5.26
N LEU A 316 -3.90 -10.02 6.59
CA LEU A 316 -3.87 -11.31 7.30
C LEU A 316 -5.01 -12.24 6.87
N PHE A 317 -6.14 -11.69 6.44
CA PHE A 317 -7.31 -12.43 5.96
C PHE A 317 -7.42 -12.52 4.43
N ALA A 318 -6.37 -12.16 3.67
CA ALA A 318 -6.43 -12.09 2.20
C ALA A 318 -6.83 -13.40 1.49
N ARG A 319 -6.77 -14.56 2.18
CA ARG A 319 -7.21 -15.88 1.68
C ARG A 319 -8.65 -16.24 2.06
N GLY A 320 -9.27 -15.44 2.91
CA GLY A 320 -10.66 -15.56 3.29
C GLY A 320 -11.53 -14.49 2.63
N ARG A 321 -12.82 -14.59 2.89
CA ARG A 321 -13.79 -13.53 2.69
C ARG A 321 -14.03 -12.85 4.02
N MET A 322 -13.64 -11.58 4.12
CA MET A 322 -13.86 -10.77 5.31
C MET A 322 -15.15 -9.94 5.18
N VAL A 323 -15.90 -9.84 6.28
CA VAL A 323 -17.03 -8.92 6.44
C VAL A 323 -16.82 -8.11 7.71
N LEU A 324 -16.83 -6.79 7.58
CA LEU A 324 -16.88 -5.85 8.69
C LEU A 324 -18.32 -5.36 8.83
N ASP A 325 -19.07 -5.92 9.77
CA ASP A 325 -20.45 -5.52 10.03
C ASP A 325 -20.48 -4.42 11.10
N PHE A 326 -20.73 -3.19 10.66
CA PHE A 326 -20.85 -2.02 11.55
C PHE A 326 -22.25 -1.86 12.15
N THR A 327 -23.27 -2.57 11.63
CA THR A 327 -24.65 -2.54 12.17
C THR A 327 -24.78 -3.48 13.35
N THR A 328 -24.20 -4.68 13.22
CA THR A 328 -23.99 -5.64 14.31
C THR A 328 -22.48 -5.76 14.51
N PRO A 329 -21.83 -4.95 15.37
CA PRO A 329 -20.38 -4.78 15.44
C PRO A 329 -19.62 -6.11 15.52
N GLN A 330 -19.27 -6.66 14.36
CA GLN A 330 -18.67 -7.99 14.21
C GLN A 330 -17.72 -8.04 13.02
N LEU A 331 -16.61 -8.71 13.24
CA LEU A 331 -15.70 -9.18 12.21
C LEU A 331 -16.08 -10.62 11.88
N ILE A 332 -16.30 -10.93 10.60
CA ILE A 332 -16.58 -12.28 10.11
C ILE A 332 -15.56 -12.63 9.04
N VAL A 333 -14.95 -13.81 9.14
CA VAL A 333 -14.02 -14.35 8.15
C VAL A 333 -14.50 -15.73 7.74
N GLU A 334 -14.79 -15.90 6.45
CA GLU A 334 -15.32 -17.14 5.85
C GLU A 334 -14.39 -17.65 4.73
N PRO A 335 -14.52 -18.90 4.28
CA PRO A 335 -13.89 -19.32 3.03
C PRO A 335 -14.30 -18.42 1.85
N SER A 336 -13.33 -18.06 1.01
CA SER A 336 -13.59 -17.28 -0.19
C SER A 336 -14.49 -18.05 -1.17
N ARG A 337 -15.38 -17.32 -1.85
CA ARG A 337 -16.33 -17.87 -2.84
C ARG A 337 -16.71 -16.79 -3.86
N ALA A 338 -17.02 -17.20 -5.09
CA ALA A 338 -17.38 -16.28 -6.17
C ALA A 338 -18.73 -15.55 -5.96
N ALA A 339 -19.63 -16.11 -5.16
CA ALA A 339 -20.93 -15.50 -4.90
C ALA A 339 -20.76 -14.12 -4.22
N PRO A 340 -21.43 -13.05 -4.69
CA PRO A 340 -21.24 -11.71 -4.16
C PRO A 340 -21.65 -11.55 -2.69
N GLY A 341 -21.22 -10.43 -2.10
CA GLY A 341 -21.72 -9.87 -0.84
C GLY A 341 -23.22 -9.59 -0.86
N ARG A 342 -23.78 -9.37 0.32
CA ARG A 342 -24.99 -8.54 0.42
C ARG A 342 -24.62 -7.10 0.05
N GLY A 343 -25.55 -6.36 -0.53
CA GLY A 343 -25.36 -4.95 -0.87
C GLY A 343 -24.87 -4.72 -2.30
N GLN A 344 -24.25 -3.56 -2.52
CA GLN A 344 -23.78 -3.13 -3.82
C GLN A 344 -22.33 -3.54 -4.02
N ALA A 345 -22.04 -4.21 -5.13
CA ALA A 345 -20.67 -4.53 -5.49
C ALA A 345 -19.91 -3.27 -5.89
N ALA A 346 -18.65 -3.19 -5.47
CA ALA A 346 -17.72 -2.14 -5.86
C ALA A 346 -16.40 -2.79 -6.30
N ASP A 347 -15.76 -2.21 -7.32
CA ASP A 347 -14.44 -2.66 -7.73
C ASP A 347 -13.41 -2.30 -6.66
N LEU A 348 -12.47 -3.20 -6.36
CA LEU A 348 -11.33 -2.93 -5.48
C LEU A 348 -10.09 -3.64 -6.01
N ARG A 349 -8.91 -3.10 -5.69
CA ARG A 349 -7.61 -3.72 -5.96
C ARG A 349 -6.87 -3.90 -4.64
N ILE A 350 -6.18 -5.03 -4.50
CA ILE A 350 -5.34 -5.33 -3.33
C ILE A 350 -3.89 -4.99 -3.69
N VAL A 351 -3.44 -3.79 -3.34
CA VAL A 351 -2.14 -3.26 -3.80
C VAL A 351 -1.08 -3.38 -2.70
N GLY A 352 0.17 -3.64 -3.09
CA GLY A 352 1.30 -3.70 -2.17
C GLY A 352 1.14 -4.80 -1.11
N ASP A 353 1.28 -4.42 0.16
CA ASP A 353 1.17 -5.28 1.33
C ASP A 353 -0.30 -5.49 1.79
N ALA A 354 -1.20 -5.68 0.82
CA ALA A 354 -2.64 -5.91 0.98
C ALA A 354 -3.54 -4.70 1.28
N LYS A 355 -3.17 -3.53 0.75
CA LYS A 355 -3.94 -2.28 0.88
C LYS A 355 -5.16 -2.32 -0.05
N LEU A 356 -6.33 -1.93 0.47
CA LEU A 356 -7.58 -1.94 -0.27
C LEU A 356 -7.78 -0.62 -1.04
N ILE A 357 -7.43 -0.62 -2.32
CA ILE A 357 -7.53 0.56 -3.19
C ILE A 357 -8.83 0.50 -3.99
N VAL A 358 -9.67 1.52 -3.82
CA VAL A 358 -10.98 1.61 -4.46
C VAL A 358 -11.07 2.84 -5.37
N PRO A 359 -11.72 2.73 -6.55
CA PRO A 359 -12.04 3.89 -7.35
C PRO A 359 -13.16 4.69 -6.69
N VAL A 360 -12.98 6.00 -6.64
CA VAL A 360 -13.98 6.97 -6.17
C VAL A 360 -14.13 8.09 -7.18
N THR A 361 -15.16 8.90 -7.00
CA THR A 361 -15.33 10.16 -7.75
C THR A 361 -15.27 11.32 -6.76
N LEU A 362 -14.41 12.31 -7.02
CA LEU A 362 -14.29 13.53 -6.24
C LEU A 362 -14.64 14.72 -7.13
N GLN A 363 -15.63 15.53 -6.72
CA GLN A 363 -16.17 16.64 -7.53
C GLN A 363 -16.52 16.24 -8.98
N GLY A 364 -17.04 15.02 -9.17
CA GLY A 364 -17.39 14.49 -10.50
C GLY A 364 -16.21 13.93 -11.32
N GLY A 365 -14.96 14.05 -10.85
CA GLY A 365 -13.78 13.48 -11.50
C GLY A 365 -13.28 12.19 -10.83
N PRO A 366 -12.62 11.28 -11.57
CA PRO A 366 -12.09 10.04 -10.98
C PRO A 366 -10.95 10.31 -9.99
N ALA A 367 -10.84 9.45 -8.98
CA ALA A 367 -9.70 9.36 -8.06
C ALA A 367 -9.61 7.93 -7.51
N LEU A 368 -8.53 7.63 -6.79
CA LEU A 368 -8.42 6.43 -5.97
C LEU A 368 -8.53 6.80 -4.49
N ALA A 369 -8.96 5.84 -3.68
CA ALA A 369 -8.93 5.97 -2.23
C ALA A 369 -8.41 4.68 -1.62
N LEU A 370 -7.61 4.81 -0.56
CA LEU A 370 -7.36 3.72 0.37
C LEU A 370 -8.59 3.60 1.27
N LEU A 371 -9.23 2.43 1.28
CA LEU A 371 -10.30 2.15 2.23
C LEU A 371 -9.66 1.76 3.57
N ASP A 372 -9.75 2.66 4.55
CA ASP A 372 -9.00 2.58 5.80
C ASP A 372 -9.95 2.66 7.01
N THR A 373 -10.16 1.53 7.71
CA THR A 373 -10.94 1.48 8.96
C THR A 373 -10.15 1.89 10.20
N GLY A 374 -8.82 2.02 10.10
CA GLY A 374 -7.95 2.57 11.13
C GLY A 374 -7.88 4.09 11.13
N ALA A 375 -8.54 4.76 10.18
CA ALA A 375 -8.66 6.20 10.11
C ALA A 375 -10.04 6.70 10.59
N ASP A 376 -10.04 7.67 11.50
CA ASP A 376 -11.26 8.32 12.00
C ASP A 376 -11.74 9.51 11.14
N ALA A 377 -10.97 9.83 10.08
CA ALA A 377 -11.23 10.93 9.17
C ALA A 377 -10.75 10.63 7.75
N VAL A 378 -11.29 11.38 6.81
CA VAL A 378 -10.82 11.34 5.42
C VAL A 378 -9.63 12.27 5.24
N ALA A 379 -8.58 11.70 4.67
CA ALA A 379 -7.42 12.42 4.23
C ALA A 379 -7.37 12.50 2.69
N LEU A 380 -6.91 13.63 2.17
CA LEU A 380 -6.73 13.84 0.74
C LEU A 380 -5.28 14.15 0.43
N ALA A 381 -4.75 13.64 -0.68
CA ALA A 381 -3.40 13.98 -1.08
C ALA A 381 -3.36 15.46 -1.54
N PRO A 382 -2.33 16.26 -1.19
CA PRO A 382 -2.19 17.64 -1.68
C PRO A 382 -2.25 17.79 -3.20
N ALA A 383 -1.71 16.84 -3.97
CA ALA A 383 -1.83 16.81 -5.41
C ALA A 383 -3.30 16.71 -5.85
N THR A 384 -4.09 15.89 -5.15
CA THR A 384 -5.53 15.78 -5.34
C THR A 384 -6.25 17.07 -4.95
N LEU A 385 -5.92 17.70 -3.81
CA LEU A 385 -6.50 19.00 -3.44
C LEU A 385 -6.18 20.09 -4.47
N THR A 386 -4.94 20.16 -4.94
CA THR A 386 -4.50 21.13 -5.97
C THR A 386 -5.27 20.94 -7.27
N ARG A 387 -5.53 19.68 -7.66
CA ARG A 387 -6.34 19.34 -8.84
C ARG A 387 -7.80 19.71 -8.67
N LEU A 388 -8.38 19.50 -7.48
CA LEU A 388 -9.78 19.81 -7.20
C LEU A 388 -10.04 21.31 -7.04
N PHE A 389 -9.05 22.06 -6.58
CA PHE A 389 -9.16 23.49 -6.27
C PHE A 389 -8.04 24.31 -6.94
N PRO A 390 -7.96 24.30 -8.29
CA PRO A 390 -6.88 24.97 -9.00
C PRO A 390 -6.89 26.48 -8.71
N GLY A 391 -5.71 27.03 -8.37
CA GLY A 391 -5.55 28.46 -8.10
C GLY A 391 -6.11 28.94 -6.75
N LYS A 392 -6.69 28.06 -5.94
CA LYS A 392 -7.11 28.40 -4.57
C LYS A 392 -5.95 28.17 -3.60
N PRO A 393 -5.72 29.08 -2.63
CA PRO A 393 -4.77 28.83 -1.56
C PRO A 393 -5.21 27.61 -0.74
N ILE A 394 -4.28 26.68 -0.50
CA ILE A 394 -4.48 25.56 0.42
C ILE A 394 -3.51 25.78 1.59
N PRO A 395 -3.98 26.38 2.70
CA PRO A 395 -3.13 26.66 3.86
C PRO A 395 -2.50 25.38 4.39
N LYS A 396 -1.18 25.42 4.61
CA LYS A 396 -0.42 24.36 5.26
C LYS A 396 -0.15 24.74 6.70
N VAL A 397 -0.48 23.85 7.63
CA VAL A 397 -0.25 24.01 9.06
C VAL A 397 0.53 22.81 9.56
N GLN A 398 1.59 23.06 10.31
CA GLN A 398 2.32 22.01 11.01
C GLN A 398 1.66 21.78 12.37
N VAL A 399 1.13 20.59 12.60
CA VAL A 399 0.35 20.29 13.82
C VAL A 399 1.30 19.83 14.94
N GLY A 400 1.21 20.46 16.11
CA GLY A 400 2.11 20.22 17.25
C GLY A 400 1.80 18.97 18.08
N ILE A 401 0.60 18.39 17.92
CA ILE A 401 0.15 17.16 18.58
C ILE A 401 -0.52 16.31 17.50
N GLY A 402 0.20 15.32 16.96
CA GLY A 402 -0.36 14.31 16.05
C GLY A 402 -0.48 12.98 16.78
N ILE A 403 -1.67 12.39 16.77
CA ILE A 403 -1.90 10.99 17.20
C ILE A 403 -1.78 10.14 15.94
N GLY A 404 -0.90 9.14 15.99
CA GLY A 404 -0.53 8.33 14.82
C GLY A 404 0.79 7.58 15.05
N VAL A 405 1.10 6.63 14.18
CA VAL A 405 2.31 5.81 14.29
C VAL A 405 3.56 6.62 13.93
N GLY A 406 4.68 6.40 14.63
CA GLY A 406 5.98 7.04 14.36
C GLY A 406 6.41 8.04 15.43
N ALA A 407 7.69 8.42 15.44
CA ALA A 407 8.21 9.45 16.34
C ALA A 407 9.07 10.47 15.57
N GLY A 408 8.99 11.73 15.97
CA GLY A 408 9.95 12.77 15.60
C GLY A 408 9.48 13.82 14.59
N ASP A 409 8.46 13.53 13.77
CA ASP A 409 7.97 14.46 12.76
C ASP A 409 6.59 15.03 13.09
N LYS A 410 6.41 16.31 12.77
CA LYS A 410 5.10 16.98 12.89
C LYS A 410 4.43 16.96 11.52
N PRO A 411 3.27 16.30 11.35
CA PRO A 411 2.62 16.21 10.06
C PRO A 411 2.26 17.60 9.54
N VAL A 412 2.46 17.80 8.24
CA VAL A 412 1.96 18.97 7.53
C VAL A 412 0.56 18.65 7.03
N VAL A 413 -0.37 19.44 7.54
CA VAL A 413 -1.79 19.35 7.24
C VAL A 413 -2.18 20.48 6.32
N SER A 414 -2.84 20.14 5.22
CA SER A 414 -3.48 21.07 4.30
C SER A 414 -4.96 21.21 4.66
N LEU A 415 -5.48 22.44 4.81
CA LEU A 415 -6.87 22.68 5.21
C LEU A 415 -7.68 23.23 4.03
N PRO A 416 -8.42 22.39 3.28
CA PRO A 416 -9.29 22.91 2.23
C PRO A 416 -10.44 23.72 2.86
N MET A 417 -10.68 24.91 2.33
CA MET A 417 -11.78 25.78 2.78
C MET A 417 -13.14 25.35 2.21
N ASP A 418 -13.13 24.54 1.15
CA ASP A 418 -14.31 24.02 0.48
C ASP A 418 -14.49 22.53 0.76
N ALA A 419 -15.73 22.10 0.93
CA ALA A 419 -16.04 20.67 1.04
C ALA A 419 -15.86 19.96 -0.31
N VAL A 420 -15.48 18.68 -0.26
CA VAL A 420 -15.36 17.82 -1.44
C VAL A 420 -16.58 16.90 -1.48
N ALA A 421 -17.30 16.93 -2.61
CA ALA A 421 -18.31 15.91 -2.89
C ALA A 421 -17.60 14.63 -3.32
N MET A 422 -17.85 13.53 -2.61
CA MET A 422 -17.34 12.20 -2.92
C MET A 422 -18.48 11.28 -3.35
N GLU A 423 -18.24 10.43 -4.35
CA GLU A 423 -19.09 9.29 -4.66
C GLU A 423 -18.26 8.00 -4.61
N PHE A 424 -18.77 7.01 -3.89
CA PHE A 424 -18.18 5.69 -3.79
C PHE A 424 -19.28 4.64 -3.82
N ALA A 425 -19.13 3.63 -4.68
CA ALA A 425 -20.08 2.53 -4.83
C ALA A 425 -21.53 3.03 -4.99
N GLY A 426 -21.76 4.06 -5.82
CA GLY A 426 -23.08 4.64 -6.07
C GLY A 426 -23.69 5.46 -4.92
N ARG A 427 -22.99 5.61 -3.79
CA ARG A 427 -23.40 6.48 -2.68
C ARG A 427 -22.70 7.82 -2.78
N LYS A 428 -23.47 8.89 -2.62
CA LYS A 428 -22.98 10.28 -2.65
C LYS A 428 -22.81 10.83 -1.24
N PHE A 429 -21.69 11.50 -1.03
CA PHE A 429 -21.28 12.14 0.20
C PHE A 429 -20.99 13.62 -0.11
N PRO A 430 -21.97 14.52 0.06
CA PRO A 430 -21.92 15.86 -0.54
C PRO A 430 -20.94 16.83 0.14
N ASN A 431 -20.64 16.61 1.42
CA ASN A 431 -19.84 17.53 2.24
C ASN A 431 -18.73 16.78 3.00
N TYR A 432 -17.87 16.06 2.30
CA TYR A 432 -16.67 15.51 2.94
C TYR A 432 -15.58 16.59 2.99
N GLY A 433 -15.38 17.17 4.18
CA GLY A 433 -14.21 17.98 4.48
C GLY A 433 -13.07 17.05 4.85
N GLY A 434 -12.07 16.94 3.99
CA GLY A 434 -10.87 16.14 4.26
C GLY A 434 -9.72 17.01 4.75
N VAL A 435 -8.82 16.41 5.52
CA VAL A 435 -7.54 17.03 5.83
C VAL A 435 -6.55 16.62 4.76
N GLY A 436 -5.86 17.56 4.14
CA GLY A 436 -4.81 17.19 3.21
C GLY A 436 -3.59 16.68 3.97
N LEU A 437 -3.13 15.47 3.67
CA LEU A 437 -1.95 14.89 4.30
C LEU A 437 -0.87 14.71 3.25
N ASP A 438 0.22 15.49 3.36
CA ASP A 438 1.38 15.47 2.44
C ASP A 438 1.98 14.06 2.25
N VAL A 439 1.67 13.21 3.20
CA VAL A 439 2.10 11.85 3.37
C VAL A 439 1.58 10.89 2.32
N LEU A 440 0.39 11.21 1.79
CA LEU A 440 -0.29 10.42 0.79
C LEU A 440 0.45 10.53 -0.55
N ASP A 441 1.00 11.71 -0.86
CA ASP A 441 1.82 11.96 -2.05
C ASP A 441 3.27 11.52 -1.86
N THR A 442 3.87 11.87 -0.73
CA THR A 442 5.33 11.74 -0.55
C THR A 442 5.79 10.38 -0.06
N LEU A 443 4.89 9.54 0.45
CA LEU A 443 5.28 8.19 0.86
C LEU A 443 4.27 7.10 0.48
N LEU A 444 2.99 7.26 0.83
CA LEU A 444 2.03 6.18 0.63
C LEU A 444 1.89 5.82 -0.85
N SER A 445 1.64 6.81 -1.72
CA SER A 445 1.53 6.57 -3.17
C SER A 445 2.79 5.94 -3.79
N PRO A 446 4.02 6.43 -3.51
CA PRO A 446 5.25 5.78 -3.94
C PRO A 446 5.39 4.31 -3.49
N ILE A 447 5.09 3.99 -2.22
CA ILE A 447 5.18 2.62 -1.68
C ILE A 447 4.12 1.70 -2.29
N LEU A 448 2.90 2.19 -2.50
CA LEU A 448 1.86 1.45 -3.19
C LEU A 448 2.19 1.23 -4.67
N GLY A 449 3.10 2.04 -5.24
CA GLY A 449 3.36 2.05 -6.67
C GLY A 449 2.21 2.60 -7.51
N THR A 450 1.27 3.32 -6.89
CA THR A 450 0.12 3.95 -7.54
C THR A 450 -0.26 5.23 -6.80
N GLN A 451 -0.61 6.27 -7.56
CA GLN A 451 -1.06 7.55 -7.04
C GLN A 451 -2.50 7.44 -6.51
N LEU A 452 -2.74 7.98 -5.31
CA LEU A 452 -4.07 8.10 -4.70
C LEU A 452 -4.82 9.37 -5.12
#